data_AF-A0A2V6MVL4-F1
#
_entry.id   AF-A0A2V6MVL4-F1
#
_cell.length_a   1.000
_cell.length_b   1.000
_cell.length_c   1.000
_cell.angle_alpha   90.00
_cell.angle_beta   90.00
_cell.angle_gamma   90.00
#
_symmetry.space_group_name_H-M   'P 1'
#
loop_
_entity.id
_entity.type
_entity.pdbx_description
1 polymer ?
#
loop_
_entity_poly.entity_id
_entity_poly.type
_entity_poly.pdbx_seq_one_letter_code
_entity_poly.pdbx_strand_id
1 'polypeptide(L)'
;MEYVAAKTTICRQCGRSFSPSAPKLGPKLKDESSAPEEVPLHRKFEAIWSRQHNRVVSCFECKRKHEVSDAASSTNCPGCSAHIDLRDYKITTSFSRTIRTRGDVHLTTKGDLSSTSVICTTAIVEGKLRGNLECEDSMTINLVGKIPGRIGAQHMVVERKSDIQCFRRVRVTNIDIKGRMSGEILASGAVTIHKGGALDGNVTAKSIAIEKGGMFSGQLVIGRANLTQGELLAEAKAAEKKAESGVPLSAAQPLHAT
;
A
#
# COMPACT_ATOMS: atom_id res chain seq x y z
N MET A 1 -16.22 -37.76 40.51
CA MET A 1 -14.99 -38.21 39.81
C MET A 1 -14.75 -37.21 38.70
N GLU A 2 -14.02 -36.13 39.02
CA GLU A 2 -13.79 -35.03 38.08
C GLU A 2 -12.66 -35.40 37.11
N TYR A 3 -12.95 -35.33 35.81
CA TYR A 3 -11.99 -35.55 34.74
C TYR A 3 -11.08 -34.32 34.60
N VAL A 4 -9.79 -34.50 34.93
CA VAL A 4 -8.74 -33.49 34.79
C VAL A 4 -8.48 -33.23 33.30
N ALA A 5 -8.87 -32.05 32.82
CA ALA A 5 -8.55 -31.59 31.47
C ALA A 5 -7.02 -31.44 31.30
N ALA A 6 -6.47 -32.04 30.25
CA ALA A 6 -5.05 -32.00 29.91
C ALA A 6 -4.59 -30.56 29.67
N LYS A 7 -3.63 -30.08 30.48
CA LYS A 7 -3.21 -28.65 30.51
C LYS A 7 -2.23 -28.23 29.41
N THR A 8 -1.67 -29.15 28.64
CA THR A 8 -0.74 -28.82 27.55
C THR A 8 -0.75 -29.89 26.47
N THR A 9 -0.74 -29.47 25.20
CA THR A 9 -0.49 -30.35 24.06
C THR A 9 0.91 -30.04 23.51
N ILE A 10 1.72 -31.08 23.35
CA ILE A 10 3.11 -30.98 22.86
C ILE A 10 3.12 -31.25 21.36
N CYS A 11 3.71 -30.34 20.57
CA CYS A 11 3.91 -30.54 19.15
C CYS A 11 4.97 -31.62 18.91
N ARG A 12 4.59 -32.75 18.29
CA ARG A 12 5.50 -33.88 18.02
C ARG A 12 6.62 -33.58 17.02
N GLN A 13 6.54 -32.50 16.22
CA GLN A 13 7.58 -32.15 15.26
C GLN A 13 8.65 -31.21 15.82
N CYS A 14 8.34 -30.39 16.83
CA CYS A 14 9.30 -29.42 17.37
C CYS A 14 9.43 -29.41 18.89
N GLY A 15 8.71 -30.29 19.59
CA GLY A 15 8.80 -30.47 21.05
C GLY A 15 8.24 -29.32 21.88
N ARG A 16 7.72 -28.25 21.26
CA ARG A 16 7.16 -27.11 21.99
C ARG A 16 5.75 -27.40 22.51
N SER A 17 5.49 -27.01 23.76
CA SER A 17 4.18 -27.10 24.40
C SER A 17 3.36 -25.86 24.10
N PHE A 18 2.08 -26.06 23.76
CA PHE A 18 1.10 -24.98 23.65
C PHE A 18 0.05 -25.15 24.74
N SER A 19 -0.26 -24.06 25.45
CA SER A 19 -1.37 -23.99 26.40
C SER A 19 -2.59 -23.35 25.71
N PRO A 20 -3.68 -24.10 25.47
CA PRO A 20 -4.90 -23.55 24.90
C PRO A 20 -5.72 -22.90 26.01
N SER A 21 -5.30 -21.75 26.50
CA SER A 21 -6.12 -20.91 27.38
C SER A 21 -6.24 -19.52 26.78
N ALA A 22 -7.48 -19.19 26.40
CA ALA A 22 -7.92 -17.99 25.70
C ALA A 22 -7.45 -16.66 26.36
N PRO A 23 -7.44 -15.54 25.60
CA PRO A 23 -6.82 -14.29 26.02
C PRO A 23 -7.68 -13.61 27.09
N LYS A 24 -7.06 -13.06 28.14
CA LYS A 24 -7.75 -12.16 29.07
C LYS A 24 -7.16 -10.75 29.03
N LEU A 25 -8.09 -9.83 28.80
CA LEU A 25 -7.99 -8.38 28.91
C LEU A 25 -7.41 -7.93 30.26
N GLY A 26 -6.73 -6.78 30.20
CA GLY A 26 -6.83 -5.74 31.23
C GLY A 26 -5.67 -5.67 32.24
N PRO A 27 -5.04 -4.49 32.43
CA PRO A 27 -3.98 -4.29 33.40
C PRO A 27 -4.57 -4.07 34.81
N LYS A 28 -3.95 -4.64 35.83
CA LYS A 28 -4.22 -4.33 37.25
C LYS A 28 -2.90 -4.06 37.97
N LEU A 29 -2.76 -2.80 38.38
CA LEU A 29 -1.88 -2.32 39.44
C LEU A 29 -2.22 -3.04 40.76
N LYS A 30 -1.21 -3.46 41.55
CA LYS A 30 -0.96 -2.97 42.92
C LYS A 30 0.33 -3.53 43.54
N ASP A 31 0.92 -2.65 44.35
CA ASP A 31 2.13 -2.66 45.17
C ASP A 31 2.44 -3.84 46.11
N GLU A 32 3.76 -3.98 46.34
CA GLU A 32 4.51 -4.31 47.58
C GLU A 32 4.17 -5.61 48.35
N SER A 33 5.10 -6.40 48.91
CA SER A 33 6.54 -6.27 49.16
C SER A 33 7.07 -7.64 49.66
N SER A 34 8.21 -8.12 49.16
CA SER A 34 9.13 -8.98 49.93
C SER A 34 10.51 -9.00 49.27
N ALA A 35 11.53 -8.85 50.12
CA ALA A 35 12.94 -8.52 49.87
C ALA A 35 13.71 -9.49 48.93
N PRO A 36 14.88 -9.07 48.41
CA PRO A 36 15.52 -9.66 47.24
C PRO A 36 16.44 -10.84 47.62
N GLU A 37 16.12 -12.04 47.14
CA GLU A 37 17.16 -13.05 46.91
C GLU A 37 17.90 -12.69 45.61
N GLU A 38 19.22 -12.64 45.68
CA GLU A 38 20.11 -12.23 44.59
C GLU A 38 20.05 -13.22 43.41
N VAL A 39 19.14 -12.96 42.47
CA VAL A 39 19.09 -13.65 41.19
C VAL A 39 20.16 -13.05 40.27
N PRO A 40 21.04 -13.86 39.66
CA PRO A 40 22.26 -13.38 39.01
C PRO A 40 21.97 -12.44 37.82
N LEU A 41 22.80 -11.38 37.73
CA LEU A 41 22.73 -10.24 36.81
C LEU A 41 22.52 -10.60 35.32
N HIS A 42 22.92 -11.81 34.90
CA HIS A 42 22.82 -12.27 33.51
C HIS A 42 21.38 -12.51 33.04
N ARG A 43 20.45 -12.85 33.94
CA ARG A 43 19.09 -13.23 33.55
C ARG A 43 18.16 -12.03 33.28
N LYS A 44 18.54 -10.85 33.77
CA LYS A 44 17.83 -9.59 33.47
C LYS A 44 18.15 -9.08 32.05
N PHE A 45 19.35 -9.36 31.53
CA PHE A 45 19.72 -9.00 30.14
C PHE A 45 18.98 -9.86 29.10
N GLU A 46 18.75 -11.15 29.36
CA GLU A 46 17.99 -12.04 28.45
C GLU A 46 16.49 -11.71 28.37
N ALA A 47 15.87 -11.32 29.49
CA ALA A 47 14.45 -10.98 29.54
C ALA A 47 14.12 -9.63 28.87
N ILE A 48 15.12 -8.74 28.76
CA ILE A 48 15.00 -7.46 28.04
C ILE A 48 15.18 -7.66 26.52
N TRP A 49 15.95 -8.68 26.10
CA TRP A 49 16.22 -8.99 24.69
C TRP A 49 15.22 -9.96 24.03
N SER A 50 14.35 -10.59 24.82
CA SER A 50 13.38 -11.58 24.32
C SER A 50 11.95 -11.02 24.20
N ARG A 51 11.79 -9.74 23.87
CA ARG A 51 10.50 -9.27 23.34
C ARG A 51 10.31 -9.95 21.99
N GLN A 52 9.57 -11.05 21.97
CA GLN A 52 9.04 -11.61 20.73
C GLN A 52 8.21 -10.52 20.08
N HIS A 53 8.80 -9.85 19.09
CA HIS A 53 8.10 -8.88 18.29
C HIS A 53 7.07 -9.65 17.46
N ASN A 54 5.82 -9.22 17.57
CA ASN A 54 4.72 -9.72 16.76
C ASN A 54 4.45 -8.67 15.68
N ARG A 55 4.13 -9.13 14.49
CA ARG A 55 3.61 -8.32 13.39
C ARG A 55 2.22 -8.77 12.99
N VAL A 56 1.42 -7.82 12.51
CA VAL A 56 0.09 -8.11 11.96
C VAL A 56 0.22 -8.37 10.47
N VAL A 57 -0.21 -9.55 10.02
CA VAL A 57 -0.22 -9.91 8.59
C VAL A 57 -1.64 -10.15 8.10
N SER A 58 -1.90 -9.82 6.84
CA SER A 58 -3.20 -10.03 6.18
C SER A 58 -3.17 -11.27 5.29
N CYS A 59 -4.21 -12.11 5.38
CA CYS A 59 -4.34 -13.25 4.47
C CYS A 59 -4.52 -12.77 3.02
N PHE A 60 -3.90 -13.46 2.08
CA PHE A 60 -4.04 -13.07 0.68
C PHE A 60 -5.44 -13.33 0.10
N GLU A 61 -6.12 -14.37 0.58
CA GLU A 61 -7.45 -14.80 0.10
C GLU A 61 -8.58 -14.08 0.84
N CYS A 62 -8.76 -14.34 2.14
CA CYS A 62 -9.89 -13.79 2.91
C CYS A 62 -9.63 -12.39 3.50
N LYS A 63 -8.45 -11.81 3.28
CA LYS A 63 -8.01 -10.50 3.82
C LYS A 63 -8.03 -10.36 5.35
N ARG A 64 -8.31 -11.43 6.11
CA ARG A 64 -8.28 -11.41 7.57
C ARG A 64 -6.87 -11.10 8.08
N LYS A 65 -6.79 -10.12 8.99
CA LYS A 65 -5.56 -9.74 9.70
C LYS A 65 -5.40 -10.59 10.96
N HIS A 66 -4.17 -10.98 11.28
CA HIS A 66 -3.84 -11.70 12.51
C HIS A 66 -2.39 -11.47 12.89
N GLU A 67 -2.07 -11.62 14.17
CA GLU A 67 -0.73 -11.48 14.69
C GLU A 67 0.08 -12.75 14.49
N VAL A 68 1.35 -12.56 14.13
CA VAL A 68 2.33 -13.63 13.99
C VAL A 68 3.65 -13.15 14.59
N SER A 69 4.41 -14.06 15.16
CA SER A 69 5.78 -13.77 15.58
C SER A 69 6.65 -13.39 14.38
N ASP A 70 7.53 -12.40 14.55
CA ASP A 70 8.49 -11.98 13.51
C ASP A 70 9.47 -13.09 13.14
N ALA A 71 9.73 -14.04 14.04
CA ALA A 71 10.59 -15.19 13.78
C ALA A 71 9.91 -16.26 12.90
N ALA A 72 8.62 -16.15 12.62
CA ALA A 72 7.90 -17.12 11.81
C ALA A 72 8.20 -16.93 10.31
N SER A 73 8.63 -18.01 9.65
CA SER A 73 8.82 -18.06 8.20
C SER A 73 7.53 -18.31 7.42
N SER A 74 6.49 -18.82 8.09
CA SER A 74 5.17 -19.06 7.52
C SER A 74 4.11 -19.05 8.62
N THR A 75 2.86 -18.84 8.21
CA THR A 75 1.69 -18.99 9.09
C THR A 75 0.51 -19.52 8.26
N ASN A 76 -0.45 -20.13 8.94
CA ASN A 76 -1.73 -20.49 8.33
C ASN A 76 -2.78 -19.47 8.76
N CYS A 77 -3.59 -19.02 7.80
CA CYS A 77 -4.66 -18.08 8.10
C CYS A 77 -5.69 -18.72 9.05
N PRO A 78 -6.06 -18.08 10.17
CA PRO A 78 -7.06 -18.61 11.10
C PRO A 78 -8.50 -18.55 10.54
N GLY A 79 -8.72 -17.95 9.37
CA GLY A 79 -10.04 -17.85 8.73
C GLY A 79 -10.29 -18.88 7.64
N CYS A 80 -9.36 -19.00 6.70
CA CYS A 80 -9.51 -19.89 5.55
C CYS A 80 -8.45 -20.98 5.48
N SER A 81 -7.59 -21.12 6.50
CA SER A 81 -6.47 -22.09 6.55
C SER A 81 -5.42 -21.98 5.43
N ALA A 82 -5.51 -20.95 4.58
CA ALA A 82 -4.52 -20.73 3.52
C ALA A 82 -3.12 -20.47 4.10
N HIS A 83 -2.11 -21.08 3.47
CA HIS A 83 -0.71 -20.88 3.80
C HIS A 83 -0.25 -19.48 3.38
N ILE A 84 0.43 -18.79 4.28
CA ILE A 84 0.97 -17.44 4.07
C ILE A 84 2.48 -17.52 4.27
N ASP A 85 3.22 -17.22 3.21
CA ASP A 85 4.67 -17.09 3.28
C ASP A 85 5.05 -15.76 3.95
N LEU A 86 5.96 -15.81 4.90
CA LEU A 86 6.43 -14.67 5.68
C LEU A 86 7.92 -14.39 5.44
N ARG A 87 8.55 -15.14 4.53
CA ARG A 87 9.98 -15.03 4.23
C ARG A 87 10.30 -13.78 3.45
N ASP A 88 11.48 -13.25 3.74
CA ASP A 88 12.10 -12.20 2.95
C ASP A 88 12.87 -12.81 1.77
N TYR A 89 12.80 -12.16 0.62
CA TYR A 89 13.42 -12.62 -0.61
C TYR A 89 14.47 -11.62 -1.06
N LYS A 90 15.72 -12.08 -1.15
CA LYS A 90 16.80 -11.31 -1.76
C LYS A 90 17.14 -11.89 -3.12
N ILE A 91 16.90 -11.11 -4.17
CA ILE A 91 17.10 -11.51 -5.55
C ILE A 91 18.43 -10.94 -6.03
N THR A 92 19.43 -11.81 -6.13
CA THR A 92 20.80 -11.49 -6.57
C THR A 92 21.08 -11.90 -8.01
N THR A 93 20.28 -12.82 -8.55
CA THR A 93 20.40 -13.38 -9.90
C THR A 93 19.06 -13.29 -10.64
N SER A 94 18.96 -13.90 -11.82
CA SER A 94 17.70 -13.99 -12.54
C SER A 94 16.67 -14.83 -11.78
N PHE A 95 15.47 -14.28 -11.60
CA PHE A 95 14.36 -14.92 -10.91
C PHE A 95 13.06 -14.74 -11.69
N SER A 96 12.45 -15.86 -12.11
CA SER A 96 11.28 -15.88 -13.00
C SER A 96 10.01 -16.45 -12.36
N ARG A 97 10.08 -16.94 -11.12
CA ARG A 97 8.94 -17.58 -10.44
C ARG A 97 8.06 -16.56 -9.76
N THR A 98 6.76 -16.83 -9.67
CA THR A 98 5.85 -15.99 -8.89
C THR A 98 6.25 -16.00 -7.41
N ILE A 99 6.30 -14.82 -6.79
CA ILE A 99 6.55 -14.66 -5.35
C ILE A 99 5.29 -14.09 -4.72
N ARG A 100 4.80 -14.73 -3.65
CA ARG A 100 3.66 -14.25 -2.87
C ARG A 100 4.03 -14.37 -1.40
N THR A 101 4.54 -13.28 -0.83
CA THR A 101 5.05 -13.23 0.54
C THR A 101 4.47 -12.03 1.30
N ARG A 102 4.44 -12.11 2.62
CA ARG A 102 4.22 -10.96 3.51
C ARG A 102 5.51 -10.45 4.13
N GLY A 103 6.65 -10.98 3.70
CA GLY A 103 7.96 -10.41 3.97
C GLY A 103 8.37 -9.36 2.94
N ASP A 104 9.65 -9.03 3.00
CA ASP A 104 10.29 -7.99 2.20
C ASP A 104 10.97 -8.58 0.97
N VAL A 105 10.90 -7.87 -0.16
CA VAL A 105 11.58 -8.27 -1.39
C VAL A 105 12.67 -7.25 -1.73
N HIS A 106 13.92 -7.70 -1.73
CA HIS A 106 15.06 -6.89 -2.16
C HIS A 106 15.59 -7.40 -3.49
N LEU A 107 15.29 -6.65 -4.56
CA LEU A 107 15.90 -6.85 -5.86
C LEU A 107 17.21 -6.05 -5.93
N THR A 108 18.33 -6.74 -5.80
CA THR A 108 19.66 -6.11 -5.85
C THR A 108 20.01 -5.65 -7.27
N THR A 109 21.02 -4.79 -7.42
CA THR A 109 21.49 -4.28 -8.72
C THR A 109 21.87 -5.37 -9.74
N LYS A 110 22.32 -6.55 -9.26
CA LYS A 110 22.67 -7.69 -10.12
C LYS A 110 21.48 -8.59 -10.45
N GLY A 111 20.36 -8.45 -9.73
CA GLY A 111 19.17 -9.25 -9.92
C GLY A 111 18.37 -8.85 -11.16
N ASP A 112 17.74 -9.84 -11.79
CA ASP A 112 16.76 -9.65 -12.85
C ASP A 112 15.48 -10.39 -12.48
N LEU A 113 14.43 -9.64 -12.15
CA LEU A 113 13.14 -10.18 -11.76
C LEU A 113 12.20 -10.19 -12.97
N SER A 114 12.06 -11.35 -13.61
CA SER A 114 11.24 -11.58 -14.82
C SER A 114 9.91 -12.28 -14.54
N SER A 115 9.40 -12.13 -13.31
CA SER A 115 8.26 -12.89 -12.82
C SER A 115 6.92 -12.28 -13.23
N THR A 116 5.91 -13.13 -13.46
CA THR A 116 4.57 -12.68 -13.89
C THR A 116 3.86 -11.85 -12.83
N SER A 117 4.02 -12.22 -11.55
CA SER A 117 3.41 -11.54 -10.42
C SER A 117 4.30 -11.66 -9.19
N VAL A 118 4.57 -10.53 -8.53
CA VAL A 118 5.22 -10.48 -7.22
C VAL A 118 4.33 -9.70 -6.28
N ILE A 119 3.98 -10.30 -5.15
CA ILE A 119 3.19 -9.68 -4.10
C ILE A 119 4.00 -9.74 -2.81
N CYS A 120 4.26 -8.58 -2.21
CA CYS A 120 5.02 -8.44 -0.97
C CYS A 120 4.46 -7.34 -0.06
N THR A 121 4.99 -7.22 1.15
CA THR A 121 4.63 -6.10 2.04
C THR A 121 5.46 -4.88 1.68
N THR A 122 6.78 -5.04 1.70
CA THR A 122 7.74 -4.00 1.33
C THR A 122 8.64 -4.46 0.19
N ALA A 123 9.08 -3.55 -0.68
CA ALA A 123 10.07 -3.85 -1.71
C ALA A 123 11.15 -2.78 -1.85
N ILE A 124 12.38 -3.22 -2.08
CA ILE A 124 13.51 -2.38 -2.50
C ILE A 124 13.97 -2.87 -3.87
N VAL A 125 13.90 -2.00 -4.88
CA VAL A 125 14.17 -2.33 -6.27
C VAL A 125 15.38 -1.57 -6.79
N GLU A 126 16.52 -2.26 -6.89
CA GLU A 126 17.79 -1.73 -7.40
C GLU A 126 18.21 -2.36 -8.74
N GLY A 127 17.63 -3.51 -9.08
CA GLY A 127 17.94 -4.28 -10.29
C GLY A 127 16.89 -4.13 -11.40
N LYS A 128 16.93 -5.08 -12.36
CA LYS A 128 16.02 -5.08 -13.51
C LYS A 128 14.68 -5.70 -13.12
N LEU A 129 13.61 -4.92 -13.18
CA LEU A 129 12.23 -5.38 -12.94
C LEU A 129 11.49 -5.56 -14.27
N ARG A 130 11.22 -6.81 -14.66
CA ARG A 130 10.52 -7.23 -15.88
C ARG A 130 9.25 -8.03 -15.51
N GLY A 131 8.37 -7.41 -14.74
CA GLY A 131 7.20 -8.10 -14.20
C GLY A 131 6.23 -7.18 -13.51
N ASN A 132 5.13 -7.75 -13.01
CA ASN A 132 4.20 -7.02 -12.16
C ASN A 132 4.65 -7.12 -10.70
N LEU A 133 4.62 -6.00 -9.99
CA LEU A 133 5.00 -5.91 -8.58
C LEU A 133 3.93 -5.15 -7.80
N GLU A 134 3.36 -5.78 -6.79
CA GLU A 134 2.34 -5.21 -5.91
C GLU A 134 2.83 -5.28 -4.46
N CYS A 135 2.99 -4.12 -3.83
CA CYS A 135 3.39 -3.99 -2.44
C CYS A 135 2.19 -3.54 -1.60
N GLU A 136 1.97 -4.15 -0.43
CA GLU A 136 0.88 -3.70 0.46
C GLU A 136 1.23 -2.42 1.19
N ASP A 137 2.51 -2.17 1.51
CA ASP A 137 2.92 -1.04 2.35
C ASP A 137 3.85 -0.07 1.60
N SER A 138 5.16 -0.35 1.56
CA SER A 138 6.12 0.60 0.98
C SER A 138 6.98 0.00 -0.15
N MET A 139 7.35 0.84 -1.11
CA MET A 139 8.19 0.45 -2.24
C MET A 139 9.22 1.54 -2.55
N THR A 140 10.50 1.17 -2.48
CA THR A 140 11.61 2.07 -2.80
C THR A 140 12.25 1.66 -4.12
N ILE A 141 12.30 2.60 -5.07
CA ILE A 141 12.92 2.39 -6.38
C ILE A 141 14.24 3.14 -6.47
N ASN A 142 15.31 2.37 -6.66
CA ASN A 142 16.69 2.82 -6.87
C ASN A 142 17.27 2.17 -8.14
N LEU A 143 16.59 2.33 -9.27
CA LEU A 143 16.99 1.75 -10.55
C LEU A 143 17.01 2.79 -11.67
N VAL A 144 17.86 2.57 -12.66
CA VAL A 144 17.89 3.34 -13.91
C VAL A 144 17.47 2.43 -15.06
N GLY A 145 16.36 2.76 -15.72
CA GLY A 145 15.86 1.97 -16.84
C GLY A 145 14.35 1.92 -16.98
N LYS A 146 13.89 0.86 -17.63
CA LYS A 146 12.50 0.70 -18.08
C LYS A 146 11.79 -0.34 -17.23
N ILE A 147 10.55 -0.04 -16.81
CA ILE A 147 9.69 -0.98 -16.12
C ILE A 147 8.49 -1.28 -17.03
N PRO A 148 8.47 -2.44 -17.72
CA PRO A 148 7.41 -2.79 -18.67
C PRO A 148 6.11 -3.26 -17.98
N GLY A 149 6.21 -3.71 -16.72
CA GLY A 149 5.08 -4.25 -15.96
C GLY A 149 4.31 -3.21 -15.15
N ARG A 150 3.25 -3.67 -14.49
CA ARG A 150 2.44 -2.83 -13.58
C ARG A 150 3.10 -2.78 -12.20
N ILE A 151 3.01 -1.63 -11.56
CA ILE A 151 3.55 -1.40 -10.23
C ILE A 151 2.43 -0.88 -9.33
N GLY A 152 2.29 -1.46 -8.14
CA GLY A 152 1.35 -1.04 -7.12
C GLY A 152 2.01 -0.94 -5.74
N ALA A 153 1.73 0.11 -4.97
CA ALA A 153 2.17 0.25 -3.57
C ALA A 153 1.27 1.22 -2.80
N GLN A 154 1.21 1.16 -1.46
CA GLN A 154 0.59 2.27 -0.71
C GLN A 154 1.51 3.50 -0.71
N HIS A 155 2.77 3.32 -0.34
CA HIS A 155 3.78 4.37 -0.31
C HIS A 155 4.91 4.04 -1.27
N MET A 156 5.17 4.90 -2.25
CA MET A 156 6.25 4.70 -3.22
C MET A 156 7.28 5.82 -3.14
N VAL A 157 8.56 5.47 -3.10
CA VAL A 157 9.66 6.44 -3.07
C VAL A 157 10.57 6.18 -4.26
N VAL A 158 10.74 7.19 -5.12
CA VAL A 158 11.70 7.17 -6.22
C VAL A 158 12.95 7.92 -5.78
N GLU A 159 14.05 7.20 -5.60
CA GLU A 159 15.31 7.78 -5.10
C GLU A 159 15.98 8.73 -6.09
N ARG A 160 16.85 9.62 -5.57
CA ARG A 160 17.48 10.71 -6.37
C ARG A 160 18.30 10.24 -7.56
N LYS A 161 18.90 9.05 -7.48
CA LYS A 161 19.74 8.46 -8.53
C LYS A 161 18.93 7.64 -9.54
N SER A 162 17.62 7.54 -9.35
CA SER A 162 16.74 6.76 -10.20
C SER A 162 16.31 7.57 -11.42
N ASP A 163 16.26 6.90 -12.56
CA ASP A 163 15.68 7.41 -13.80
C ASP A 163 14.85 6.28 -14.41
N ILE A 164 13.53 6.35 -14.19
CA ILE A 164 12.62 5.26 -14.53
C ILE A 164 11.62 5.66 -15.62
N GLN A 165 11.39 4.74 -16.55
CA GLN A 165 10.35 4.84 -17.56
C GLN A 165 9.32 3.72 -17.38
N CYS A 166 8.13 4.09 -16.91
CA CYS A 166 7.02 3.18 -16.68
C CYS A 166 6.13 3.14 -17.94
N PHE A 167 6.04 1.97 -18.57
CA PHE A 167 5.19 1.77 -19.76
C PHE A 167 3.72 1.53 -19.40
N ARG A 168 3.45 1.17 -18.15
CA ARG A 168 2.11 0.88 -17.64
C ARG A 168 1.78 1.82 -16.50
N ARG A 169 0.48 1.92 -16.22
CA ARG A 169 -0.06 2.71 -15.11
C ARG A 169 0.51 2.25 -13.78
N VAL A 170 1.04 3.20 -13.02
CA VAL A 170 1.50 3.02 -11.64
C VAL A 170 0.36 3.36 -10.69
N ARG A 171 -0.01 2.44 -9.80
CA ARG A 171 -1.09 2.63 -8.82
C ARG A 171 -0.52 2.83 -7.43
N VAL A 172 -0.70 4.00 -6.86
CA VAL A 172 -0.11 4.33 -5.56
C VAL A 172 -1.08 5.07 -4.66
N THR A 173 -0.91 5.01 -3.34
CA THR A 173 -1.64 5.94 -2.46
C THR A 173 -0.88 7.25 -2.37
N ASN A 174 0.34 7.22 -1.85
CA ASN A 174 1.23 8.36 -1.78
C ASN A 174 2.54 8.04 -2.52
N ILE A 175 3.10 9.04 -3.20
CA ILE A 175 4.37 8.88 -3.92
C ILE A 175 5.28 10.08 -3.71
N ASP A 176 6.54 9.79 -3.38
CA ASP A 176 7.60 10.78 -3.20
C ASP A 176 8.66 10.61 -4.29
N ILE A 177 8.79 11.62 -5.15
CA ILE A 177 9.65 11.59 -6.33
C ILE A 177 10.87 12.47 -6.05
N LYS A 178 12.01 11.84 -5.77
CA LYS A 178 13.30 12.53 -5.59
C LYS A 178 14.19 12.46 -6.84
N GLY A 179 13.97 11.46 -7.70
CA GLY A 179 14.70 11.24 -8.96
C GLY A 179 13.88 11.62 -10.19
N ARG A 180 14.15 10.97 -11.32
CA ARG A 180 13.41 11.14 -12.57
C ARG A 180 12.45 9.97 -12.79
N MET A 181 11.22 10.28 -13.14
CA MET A 181 10.19 9.31 -13.44
C MET A 181 9.40 9.75 -14.67
N SER A 182 9.10 8.80 -15.56
CA SER A 182 8.18 9.02 -16.67
C SER A 182 7.10 7.95 -16.73
N GLY A 183 5.87 8.34 -17.06
CA GLY A 183 4.74 7.43 -17.21
C GLY A 183 3.42 7.97 -16.64
N GLU A 184 2.40 7.11 -16.64
CA GLU A 184 1.07 7.44 -16.12
C GLU A 184 0.94 7.03 -14.64
N ILE A 185 0.64 7.98 -13.76
CA ILE A 185 0.51 7.77 -12.31
C ILE A 185 -0.95 7.95 -11.90
N LEU A 186 -1.49 6.95 -11.21
CA LEU A 186 -2.77 6.99 -10.54
C LEU A 186 -2.55 6.95 -9.03
N ALA A 187 -2.52 8.13 -8.43
CA ALA A 187 -2.37 8.31 -6.99
C ALA A 187 -3.75 8.50 -6.33
N SER A 188 -4.11 7.65 -5.36
CA SER A 188 -5.32 7.85 -4.56
C SER A 188 -5.14 8.85 -3.42
N GLY A 189 -3.94 9.37 -3.21
CA GLY A 189 -3.55 10.32 -2.18
C GLY A 189 -2.68 11.44 -2.76
N ALA A 190 -1.55 11.72 -2.10
CA ALA A 190 -0.66 12.83 -2.41
C ALA A 190 0.53 12.42 -3.29
N VAL A 191 0.86 13.27 -4.26
CA VAL A 191 2.09 13.18 -5.07
C VAL A 191 3.04 14.28 -4.64
N THR A 192 4.21 13.94 -4.10
CA THR A 192 5.24 14.90 -3.69
C THR A 192 6.42 14.82 -4.63
N ILE A 193 6.76 15.92 -5.29
CA ILE A 193 7.98 16.03 -6.09
C ILE A 193 8.99 16.84 -5.28
N HIS A 194 10.07 16.18 -4.87
CA HIS A 194 11.13 16.81 -4.07
C HIS A 194 12.08 17.65 -4.93
N LYS A 195 12.96 18.41 -4.28
CA LYS A 195 14.02 19.18 -4.94
C LYS A 195 14.87 18.31 -5.87
N GLY A 196 14.91 18.68 -7.15
CA GLY A 196 15.66 17.96 -8.20
C GLY A 196 14.91 16.76 -8.78
N GLY A 197 13.72 16.44 -8.27
CA GLY A 197 12.84 15.44 -8.84
C GLY A 197 12.22 15.95 -10.15
N ALA A 198 12.07 15.06 -11.13
CA ALA A 198 11.40 15.36 -12.39
C ALA A 198 10.37 14.28 -12.71
N LEU A 199 9.16 14.71 -13.03
CA LEU A 199 8.07 13.82 -13.44
C LEU A 199 7.58 14.21 -14.82
N ASP A 200 7.63 13.26 -15.76
CA ASP A 200 7.13 13.43 -17.13
C ASP A 200 6.00 12.44 -17.43
N GLY A 201 4.77 12.94 -17.54
CA GLY A 201 3.61 12.13 -17.92
C GLY A 201 2.32 12.55 -17.23
N ASN A 202 1.30 11.73 -17.43
CA ASN A 202 -0.04 12.02 -16.95
C ASN A 202 -0.22 11.59 -15.49
N VAL A 203 -0.69 12.50 -14.65
CA VAL A 203 -0.86 12.28 -13.22
C VAL A 203 -2.31 12.52 -12.84
N THR A 204 -2.93 11.53 -12.21
CA THR A 204 -4.21 11.69 -11.53
C THR A 204 -3.98 11.52 -10.04
N ALA A 205 -4.25 12.55 -9.24
CA ALA A 205 -3.99 12.55 -7.80
C ALA A 205 -5.08 13.28 -7.01
N LYS A 206 -5.17 13.05 -5.70
CA LYS A 206 -6.02 13.90 -4.83
C LYS A 206 -5.34 15.22 -4.50
N SER A 207 -4.02 15.21 -4.35
CA SER A 207 -3.21 16.41 -4.14
C SER A 207 -1.83 16.22 -4.74
N ILE A 208 -1.22 17.34 -5.13
CA ILE A 208 0.18 17.39 -5.58
C ILE A 208 0.92 18.48 -4.81
N ALA A 209 2.16 18.20 -4.43
CA ALA A 209 3.07 19.13 -3.80
C ALA A 209 4.41 19.11 -4.55
N ILE A 210 4.89 20.26 -4.99
CA ILE A 210 6.15 20.38 -5.74
C ILE A 210 7.08 21.28 -4.93
N GLU A 211 8.22 20.75 -4.51
CA GLU A 211 9.27 21.49 -3.82
C GLU A 211 10.07 22.39 -4.79
N LYS A 212 10.81 23.35 -4.24
CA LYS A 212 11.67 24.25 -5.03
C LYS A 212 12.68 23.44 -5.84
N GLY A 213 12.62 23.59 -7.17
CA GLY A 213 13.47 22.87 -8.11
C GLY A 213 12.96 21.48 -8.50
N GLY A 214 11.73 21.12 -8.11
CA GLY A 214 10.99 20.01 -8.72
C GLY A 214 10.42 20.42 -10.09
N MET A 215 10.44 19.50 -11.05
CA MET A 215 9.89 19.71 -12.39
C MET A 215 8.76 18.73 -12.66
N PHE A 216 7.66 19.23 -13.22
CA PHE A 216 6.54 18.41 -13.67
C PHE A 216 6.17 18.83 -15.10
N SER A 217 6.08 17.84 -15.99
CA SER A 217 5.68 17.99 -17.38
C SER A 217 4.61 16.96 -17.71
N GLY A 218 3.44 17.39 -18.15
CA GLY A 218 2.36 16.48 -18.54
C GLY A 218 0.98 16.96 -18.10
N GLN A 219 -0.03 16.10 -18.29
CA GLN A 219 -1.39 16.42 -17.86
C GLN A 219 -1.58 16.06 -16.39
N LEU A 220 -2.16 16.97 -15.62
CA LEU A 220 -2.47 16.78 -14.22
C LEU A 220 -3.98 16.88 -14.00
N VAL A 221 -4.56 15.84 -13.41
CA VAL A 221 -5.95 15.82 -12.97
C VAL A 221 -5.97 15.69 -11.45
N ILE A 222 -6.43 16.75 -10.78
CA ILE A 222 -6.57 16.78 -9.32
C ILE A 222 -8.04 16.59 -8.96
N GLY A 223 -8.36 15.61 -8.12
CA GLY A 223 -9.70 15.46 -7.58
C GLY A 223 -10.08 14.02 -7.23
N ARG A 224 -11.25 13.85 -6.61
CA ARG A 224 -11.85 12.53 -6.47
C ARG A 224 -12.33 12.11 -7.85
N ALA A 225 -11.77 11.04 -8.41
CA ALA A 225 -12.29 10.37 -9.60
C ALA A 225 -13.62 9.66 -9.31
N ASN A 226 -14.62 10.43 -8.86
CA ASN A 226 -16.05 10.16 -8.88
C ASN A 226 -16.75 11.47 -9.28
N LEU A 227 -16.35 12.01 -10.43
CA LEU A 227 -17.17 12.95 -11.17
C LEU A 227 -17.43 12.28 -12.52
N THR A 228 -18.53 11.54 -12.59
CA THR A 228 -19.27 11.32 -13.82
C THR A 228 -19.48 12.68 -14.48
N GLN A 229 -18.66 12.98 -15.48
CA GLN A 229 -18.77 14.17 -16.33
C GLN A 229 -19.98 14.04 -17.28
N GLY A 230 -21.14 13.73 -16.70
CA GLY A 230 -22.45 13.65 -17.36
C GLY A 230 -23.49 14.57 -16.70
N GLU A 231 -23.28 15.01 -15.45
CA GLU A 231 -24.28 15.81 -14.72
C GLU A 231 -24.05 17.34 -14.83
N LEU A 232 -22.84 17.82 -15.11
CA LEU A 232 -22.58 19.26 -15.24
C LEU A 232 -23.00 19.89 -16.59
N LEU A 233 -23.56 19.10 -17.51
CA LEU A 233 -24.16 19.60 -18.76
C LEU A 233 -25.69 19.51 -18.78
N ALA A 234 -26.33 18.93 -17.76
CA ALA A 234 -27.79 18.80 -17.70
C ALA A 234 -28.48 20.02 -17.05
N GLU A 235 -27.79 20.73 -16.16
CA GLU A 235 -28.40 21.86 -15.44
C GLU A 235 -28.48 23.16 -16.27
N ALA A 236 -27.83 23.22 -17.44
CA ALA A 236 -27.92 24.38 -18.34
C ALA A 236 -29.06 24.30 -19.38
N LYS A 237 -29.84 23.21 -19.45
CA LYS A 237 -30.95 23.06 -20.43
C LYS A 237 -32.35 22.91 -19.84
N ALA A 238 -32.49 22.87 -18.51
CA ALA A 238 -33.80 22.68 -17.87
C ALA A 238 -34.48 23.99 -17.39
N ALA A 239 -33.78 25.13 -17.39
CA ALA A 239 -34.31 26.40 -16.86
C ALA A 239 -34.98 27.33 -17.90
N GLU A 240 -34.90 27.07 -19.21
CA GLU A 240 -35.44 27.98 -20.25
C GLU A 240 -36.84 27.62 -20.80
N LYS A 241 -37.61 26.73 -20.15
CA LYS A 241 -38.94 26.31 -20.67
C LYS A 241 -40.17 26.60 -19.80
N LYS A 242 -40.07 27.44 -18.77
CA LYS A 242 -41.25 27.83 -17.96
C LYS A 242 -41.22 29.30 -17.51
N ALA A 243 -41.55 30.20 -18.42
CA ALA A 243 -42.03 31.59 -18.21
C ALA A 243 -41.96 32.25 -19.60
N GLU A 244 -42.96 32.78 -20.27
CA GLU A 244 -44.32 33.23 -19.96
C GLU A 244 -45.14 33.13 -21.25
N SER A 245 -46.41 32.71 -21.16
CA SER A 245 -47.38 32.84 -22.26
C SER A 245 -48.67 33.45 -21.71
N GLY A 246 -49.06 34.61 -22.24
CA GLY A 246 -50.42 35.17 -22.11
C GLY A 246 -50.47 36.62 -21.59
N VAL A 247 -50.21 37.67 -22.40
CA VAL A 247 -51.21 38.45 -23.20
C VAL A 247 -51.85 39.60 -22.35
N PRO A 248 -52.32 40.76 -22.89
CA PRO A 248 -52.10 41.52 -24.14
C PRO A 248 -51.76 43.03 -23.92
N LEU A 249 -51.47 43.79 -24.98
CA LEU A 249 -52.23 44.98 -25.45
C LEU A 249 -51.38 45.99 -26.26
N SER A 250 -51.82 46.21 -27.50
CA SER A 250 -52.02 47.50 -28.20
C SER A 250 -50.81 48.42 -28.45
N ALA A 251 -50.48 48.65 -29.74
CA ALA A 251 -50.94 49.85 -30.45
C ALA A 251 -50.48 49.90 -31.93
N ALA A 252 -51.44 50.22 -32.79
CA ALA A 252 -51.37 51.12 -33.96
C ALA A 252 -50.40 50.84 -35.14
N GLN A 253 -51.02 50.31 -36.21
CA GLN A 253 -51.02 50.79 -37.62
C GLN A 253 -50.28 52.10 -37.98
N PRO A 254 -49.75 52.27 -39.23
CA PRO A 254 -50.64 52.46 -40.40
C PRO A 254 -50.24 51.81 -41.75
N LEU A 255 -51.32 51.41 -42.46
CA LEU A 255 -51.67 51.47 -43.90
C LEU A 255 -50.62 51.30 -45.00
N HIS A 256 -50.93 50.42 -45.98
CA HIS A 256 -50.81 50.68 -47.42
C HIS A 256 -51.72 49.74 -48.26
N ALA A 257 -52.46 50.35 -49.21
CA ALA A 257 -53.07 49.89 -50.48
C ALA A 257 -53.93 48.60 -50.50
N THR A 258 -55.18 48.58 -50.99
CA THR A 258 -55.73 49.19 -52.21
C THR A 258 -57.23 49.43 -52.03
#